data_AF-A0A349LZ06-F1
#
_entry.id   AF-A0A349LZ06-F1
#
_cell.length_a   1.000
_cell.length_b   1.000
_cell.length_c   1.000
_cell.angle_alpha   90.00
_cell.angle_beta   90.00
_cell.angle_gamma   90.00
#
_symmetry.space_group_name_H-M   'P 1'
#
loop_
_entity.id
_entity.type
_entity.pdbx_description
1 polymer ?
#
loop_
_entity_poly.entity_id
_entity_poly.type
_entity_poly.pdbx_seq_one_letter_code
_entity_poly.pdbx_strand_id
1 'polypeptide(L)'
;DLLDRLAIPTAMLPSVVEAGTELGKVLPEWQSDLGAARVVAPATHDTGSAIAATPVSLPGGWGYISSGTWSLVGVELARPIITPEAFAANFTNEGGVFGTTRFLKNVMGLWLLQECQRQWTRDGRVTDYDRLLADVDAVTPFTALIDPDDARFLAPENMPGAINTYLVEHGQAPLQAPAAFARCIMESLVLRYCEVFHQIRELTGTVINGVHVLGGGARNARLNQWLADALGVPVIAGPYEATALGNALMQLVGLGELRGLAEVRAIAQNTPTQDYSPRGAGRDAWNEAGQRLSAMVSSRAH
;
A
#
# COMPACT_ATOMS: atom_id res chain seq x y z
N ASP A 1 5.07 -11.41 -28.51
CA ASP A 1 6.38 -10.74 -28.36
C ASP A 1 7.09 -11.06 -27.05
N LEU A 2 6.66 -10.52 -25.88
CA LEU A 2 7.37 -10.78 -24.62
C LEU A 2 7.47 -12.28 -24.25
N LEU A 3 6.36 -13.01 -24.36
CA LEU A 3 6.33 -14.45 -24.08
C LEU A 3 7.20 -15.24 -25.05
N ASP A 4 7.25 -14.83 -26.33
CA ASP A 4 8.10 -15.46 -27.34
C ASP A 4 9.59 -15.23 -27.02
N ARG A 5 9.96 -14.01 -26.61
CA ARG A 5 11.33 -13.67 -26.19
C ARG A 5 11.78 -14.43 -24.94
N LEU A 6 10.85 -14.78 -24.05
CA LEU A 6 11.09 -15.61 -22.87
C LEU A 6 10.96 -17.12 -23.17
N ALA A 7 10.66 -17.50 -24.42
CA ALA A 7 10.39 -18.86 -24.84
C ALA A 7 9.29 -19.56 -23.99
N ILE A 8 8.29 -18.80 -23.54
CA ILE A 8 7.15 -19.33 -22.78
C ILE A 8 6.07 -19.79 -23.78
N PRO A 9 5.70 -21.09 -23.79
CA PRO A 9 4.68 -21.60 -24.71
C PRO A 9 3.30 -21.03 -24.35
N THR A 10 2.74 -20.18 -25.19
CA THR A 10 1.46 -19.49 -24.94
C THR A 10 0.26 -20.44 -24.86
N ALA A 11 0.35 -21.62 -25.48
CA ALA A 11 -0.71 -22.63 -25.50
C ALA A 11 -1.06 -23.20 -24.11
N MET A 12 -0.19 -23.05 -23.09
CA MET A 12 -0.48 -23.49 -21.73
C MET A 12 -1.23 -22.45 -20.88
N LEU A 13 -1.29 -21.20 -21.35
CA LEU A 13 -1.90 -20.12 -20.59
C LEU A 13 -3.42 -20.12 -20.80
N PRO A 14 -4.22 -19.98 -19.74
CA PRO A 14 -5.66 -19.87 -19.87
C PRO A 14 -6.05 -18.53 -20.52
N SER A 15 -7.24 -18.49 -21.12
CA SER A 15 -7.85 -17.23 -21.54
C SER A 15 -8.02 -16.30 -20.34
N VAL A 16 -7.66 -15.03 -20.51
CA VAL A 16 -7.89 -14.00 -19.49
C VAL A 16 -9.38 -13.64 -19.50
N VAL A 17 -9.98 -13.59 -18.31
CA VAL A 17 -11.37 -13.21 -18.10
C VAL A 17 -11.46 -12.03 -17.15
N GLU A 18 -12.51 -11.24 -17.28
CA GLU A 18 -12.77 -10.11 -16.38
C GLU A 18 -13.22 -10.59 -15.00
N ALA A 19 -12.92 -9.78 -13.99
CA ALA A 19 -13.47 -9.98 -12.65
C ALA A 19 -15.01 -9.92 -12.69
N GLY A 20 -15.66 -10.84 -11.98
CA GLY A 20 -17.10 -11.10 -12.07
C GLY A 20 -17.47 -12.19 -13.07
N THR A 21 -16.53 -12.81 -13.79
CA THR A 21 -16.87 -13.93 -14.70
C THR A 21 -17.19 -15.20 -13.93
N GLU A 22 -18.36 -15.81 -14.15
CA GLU A 22 -18.68 -17.16 -13.66
C GLU A 22 -17.83 -18.20 -14.42
N LEU A 23 -16.93 -18.86 -13.70
CA LEU A 23 -16.04 -19.89 -14.24
C LEU A 23 -16.73 -21.27 -14.35
N GLY A 24 -17.79 -21.48 -13.58
CA GLY A 24 -18.58 -22.71 -13.57
C GLY A 24 -19.00 -23.14 -12.17
N LYS A 25 -19.31 -24.42 -12.01
CA LYS A 25 -19.69 -25.03 -10.72
C LYS A 25 -18.51 -25.75 -10.08
N VAL A 26 -18.55 -25.90 -8.76
CA VAL A 26 -17.60 -26.80 -8.07
C VAL A 26 -17.70 -28.23 -8.63
N LEU A 27 -16.56 -28.90 -8.72
CA LEU A 27 -16.47 -30.26 -9.28
C LEU A 27 -17.27 -31.26 -8.42
N PRO A 28 -17.82 -32.33 -9.01
CA PRO A 28 -18.68 -33.29 -8.31
C PRO A 28 -18.08 -33.82 -6.99
N GLU A 29 -16.78 -34.08 -6.95
CA GLU A 29 -16.06 -34.58 -5.78
C GLU A 29 -16.03 -33.61 -4.59
N TRP A 30 -16.24 -32.31 -4.81
CA TRP A 30 -16.27 -31.29 -3.75
C TRP A 30 -17.69 -30.89 -3.34
N GLN A 31 -18.72 -31.43 -3.98
CA GLN A 31 -20.12 -31.03 -3.73
C GLN A 31 -20.61 -31.49 -2.35
N SER A 32 -20.03 -32.53 -1.74
CA SER A 32 -20.36 -32.92 -0.36
C SER A 32 -20.04 -31.83 0.65
N ASP A 33 -18.97 -31.08 0.42
CA ASP A 33 -18.43 -30.10 1.37
C ASP A 33 -18.88 -28.68 1.03
N LEU A 34 -18.97 -28.36 -0.27
CA LEU A 34 -19.23 -27.01 -0.77
C LEU A 34 -20.62 -26.84 -1.43
N GLY A 35 -21.40 -27.92 -1.54
CA GLY A 35 -22.71 -27.91 -2.19
C GLY A 35 -22.64 -27.60 -3.69
N ALA A 36 -23.73 -27.03 -4.23
CA ALA A 36 -23.82 -26.65 -5.64
C ALA A 36 -23.25 -25.25 -5.94
N ALA A 37 -22.21 -24.84 -5.22
CA ALA A 37 -21.63 -23.50 -5.32
C ALA A 37 -21.11 -23.20 -6.74
N ARG A 38 -21.23 -21.93 -7.13
CA ARG A 38 -20.65 -21.37 -8.35
C ARG A 38 -19.29 -20.77 -8.02
N VAL A 39 -18.34 -20.92 -8.95
CA VAL A 39 -17.02 -20.31 -8.87
C VAL A 39 -17.03 -19.09 -9.76
N VAL A 40 -16.87 -17.91 -9.17
CA VAL A 40 -16.74 -16.64 -9.89
C VAL A 40 -15.30 -16.15 -9.74
N ALA A 41 -14.69 -15.69 -10.82
CA ALA A 41 -13.39 -15.04 -10.79
C ALA A 41 -13.55 -13.64 -10.14
N PRO A 42 -13.00 -13.36 -8.96
CA PRO A 42 -12.94 -11.99 -8.45
C PRO A 42 -11.83 -11.21 -9.19
N ALA A 43 -11.50 -10.01 -8.72
CA ALA A 43 -10.17 -9.48 -8.97
C ALA A 43 -9.16 -10.40 -8.25
N THR A 44 -8.58 -11.36 -8.96
CA THR A 44 -7.76 -12.43 -8.36
C THR A 44 -6.46 -11.94 -7.73
N HIS A 45 -6.00 -10.75 -8.13
CA HIS A 45 -4.98 -10.01 -7.40
C HIS A 45 -5.60 -9.38 -6.15
N ASP A 46 -5.05 -9.65 -4.98
CA ASP A 46 -5.58 -9.24 -3.68
C ASP A 46 -5.81 -7.71 -3.59
N THR A 47 -4.86 -6.93 -4.09
CA THR A 47 -4.95 -5.47 -4.13
C THR A 47 -6.01 -5.02 -5.13
N GLY A 48 -6.20 -5.74 -6.23
CA GLY A 48 -7.32 -5.50 -7.14
C GLY A 48 -8.67 -5.65 -6.45
N SER A 49 -8.84 -6.70 -5.63
CA SER A 49 -10.03 -6.86 -4.79
C SER A 49 -10.15 -5.75 -3.75
N ALA A 50 -9.08 -5.41 -3.03
CA ALA A 50 -9.11 -4.35 -2.03
C ALA A 50 -9.56 -3.00 -2.62
N ILE A 51 -9.03 -2.62 -3.79
CA ILE A 51 -9.37 -1.36 -4.47
C ILE A 51 -10.81 -1.36 -5.03
N ALA A 52 -11.32 -2.52 -5.47
CA ALA A 52 -12.70 -2.64 -5.90
C ALA A 52 -13.68 -2.31 -4.76
N ALA A 53 -13.32 -2.67 -3.53
CA ALA A 53 -14.12 -2.44 -2.32
C ALA A 53 -13.74 -1.18 -1.53
N THR A 54 -13.00 -0.24 -2.12
CA THR A 54 -12.73 1.04 -1.46
C THR A 54 -14.04 1.83 -1.29
N PRO A 55 -14.39 2.27 -0.06
CA PRO A 55 -15.61 3.05 0.20
C PRO A 55 -15.42 4.52 -0.23
N VAL A 56 -15.26 4.75 -1.54
CA VAL A 56 -15.02 6.08 -2.09
C VAL A 56 -16.27 6.94 -1.85
N SER A 57 -16.14 7.91 -0.95
CA SER A 57 -17.18 8.90 -0.61
C SER A 57 -16.74 10.34 -0.89
N LEU A 58 -15.46 10.53 -1.23
CA LEU A 58 -14.88 11.85 -1.45
C LEU A 58 -15.21 12.37 -2.85
N PRO A 59 -15.73 13.61 -2.99
CA PRO A 59 -15.86 14.25 -4.29
C PRO A 59 -14.48 14.57 -4.88
N GLY A 60 -14.29 14.26 -6.17
CA GLY A 60 -13.02 14.46 -6.88
C GLY A 60 -12.10 13.25 -6.86
N GLY A 61 -10.81 13.46 -7.15
CA GLY A 61 -9.83 12.36 -7.17
C GLY A 61 -9.39 11.95 -5.77
N TRP A 62 -9.03 10.68 -5.62
CA TRP A 62 -8.61 10.06 -4.38
C TRP A 62 -7.41 9.16 -4.63
N GLY A 63 -6.57 9.00 -3.62
CA GLY A 63 -5.46 8.05 -3.61
C GLY A 63 -5.76 6.87 -2.71
N TYR A 64 -4.98 5.81 -2.85
CA TYR A 64 -5.01 4.69 -1.92
C TYR A 64 -3.61 4.25 -1.51
N ILE A 65 -3.56 3.62 -0.34
CA ILE A 65 -2.44 2.82 0.13
C ILE A 65 -3.02 1.45 0.53
N SER A 66 -2.74 0.42 -0.27
CA SER A 66 -2.95 -0.96 0.17
C SER A 66 -1.78 -1.32 1.08
N SER A 67 -2.02 -1.30 2.40
CA SER A 67 -0.97 -1.37 3.42
C SER A 67 -0.93 -2.78 4.03
N GLY A 68 -0.13 -3.65 3.42
CA GLY A 68 0.17 -5.00 3.90
C GLY A 68 1.62 -5.10 4.38
N THR A 69 2.26 -6.26 4.12
CA THR A 69 3.72 -6.40 4.25
C THR A 69 4.43 -5.33 3.42
N TRP A 70 3.96 -5.17 2.18
CA TRP A 70 4.30 -4.09 1.26
C TRP A 70 3.20 -3.05 1.26
N SER A 71 3.54 -1.83 0.86
CA SER A 71 2.59 -0.76 0.62
C SER A 71 2.47 -0.48 -0.87
N LEU A 72 1.28 -0.68 -1.45
CA LEU A 72 0.99 -0.26 -2.82
C LEU A 72 0.31 1.11 -2.77
N VAL A 73 1.00 2.14 -3.26
CA VAL A 73 0.55 3.53 -3.20
C VAL A 73 0.15 3.96 -4.60
N GLY A 74 -1.10 4.38 -4.79
CA GLY A 74 -1.60 4.61 -6.13
C GLY A 74 -2.92 5.36 -6.23
N VAL A 75 -3.41 5.44 -7.48
CA VAL A 75 -4.71 5.96 -7.87
C VAL A 75 -5.39 4.99 -8.84
N GLU A 76 -6.71 5.10 -8.97
CA GLU A 76 -7.47 4.41 -10.00
C GLU A 76 -7.72 5.36 -11.19
N LEU A 77 -7.35 4.94 -12.38
CA LEU A 77 -7.48 5.70 -13.63
C LEU A 77 -8.39 4.95 -14.62
N ALA A 78 -8.98 5.69 -15.55
CA ALA A 78 -9.76 5.09 -16.64
C ALA A 78 -8.88 4.42 -17.71
N ARG A 79 -7.60 4.79 -17.81
CA ARG A 79 -6.65 4.29 -18.80
C ARG A 79 -5.23 4.26 -18.23
N PRO A 80 -4.35 3.38 -18.72
CA PRO A 80 -2.96 3.34 -18.29
C PRO A 80 -2.18 4.57 -18.75
N ILE A 81 -1.15 4.93 -17.98
CA ILE A 81 -0.15 5.95 -18.32
C ILE A 81 1.13 5.24 -18.74
N ILE A 82 1.47 5.36 -20.03
CA ILE A 82 2.63 4.69 -20.64
C ILE A 82 3.53 5.77 -21.24
N THR A 83 4.26 6.49 -20.38
CA THR A 83 5.18 7.56 -20.79
C THR A 83 6.59 7.31 -20.27
N PRO A 84 7.64 7.90 -20.88
CA PRO A 84 9.00 7.81 -20.38
C PRO A 84 9.16 8.29 -18.93
N GLU A 85 8.40 9.29 -18.52
CA GLU A 85 8.44 9.86 -17.17
C GLU A 85 7.86 8.87 -16.15
N ALA A 86 6.73 8.22 -16.47
CA ALA A 86 6.16 7.17 -15.62
C ALA A 86 7.08 5.95 -15.50
N PHE A 87 7.76 5.58 -16.60
CA PHE A 87 8.77 4.54 -16.61
C PHE A 87 9.98 4.90 -15.74
N ALA A 88 10.54 6.09 -15.90
CA ALA A 88 11.68 6.57 -15.10
C ALA A 88 11.35 6.68 -13.61
N ALA A 89 10.11 7.06 -13.28
CA ALA A 89 9.61 7.09 -11.91
C ALA A 89 9.26 5.69 -11.35
N ASN A 90 9.41 4.62 -12.14
CA ASN A 90 9.15 3.22 -11.77
C ASN A 90 7.71 2.97 -11.30
N PHE A 91 6.73 3.53 -12.01
CA PHE A 91 5.32 3.24 -11.80
C PHE A 91 4.86 2.05 -12.65
N THR A 92 3.87 1.31 -12.13
CA THR A 92 3.20 0.24 -12.87
C THR A 92 1.74 0.61 -13.17
N ASN A 93 1.19 -0.06 -14.19
CA ASN A 93 -0.21 0.00 -14.58
C ASN A 93 -0.80 -1.40 -14.41
N GLU A 94 -1.41 -1.68 -13.26
CA GLU A 94 -2.07 -2.97 -13.04
C GLU A 94 -3.55 -2.92 -13.45
N GLY A 95 -4.09 -4.06 -13.90
CA GLY A 95 -5.52 -4.19 -14.20
C GLY A 95 -6.37 -3.95 -12.95
N GLY A 96 -7.40 -3.12 -13.09
CA GLY A 96 -8.50 -2.96 -12.13
C GLY A 96 -9.76 -3.69 -12.57
N VAL A 97 -10.85 -3.53 -11.82
CA VAL A 97 -12.16 -4.08 -12.17
C VAL A 97 -12.91 -3.13 -13.11
N PHE A 98 -13.82 -3.65 -13.93
CA PHE A 98 -14.63 -2.83 -14.86
C PHE A 98 -13.78 -1.96 -15.81
N GLY A 99 -12.63 -2.47 -16.25
CA GLY A 99 -11.75 -1.79 -17.20
C GLY A 99 -10.95 -0.61 -16.61
N THR A 100 -10.94 -0.43 -15.29
CA THR A 100 -10.06 0.56 -14.64
C THR A 100 -8.60 0.13 -14.65
N THR A 101 -7.70 1.07 -14.41
CA THR A 101 -6.26 0.83 -14.23
C THR A 101 -5.84 1.31 -12.85
N ARG A 102 -5.10 0.46 -12.14
CA ARG A 102 -4.45 0.79 -10.87
C ARG A 102 -3.05 1.28 -11.17
N PHE A 103 -2.89 2.60 -11.23
CA PHE A 103 -1.59 3.26 -11.43
C PHE A 103 -0.93 3.45 -10.08
N LEU A 104 0.14 2.71 -9.83
CA LEU A 104 0.70 2.60 -8.48
C LEU A 104 2.21 2.40 -8.50
N LYS A 105 2.79 2.57 -7.32
CA LYS A 105 4.19 2.26 -7.03
C LYS A 105 4.27 1.40 -5.77
N ASN A 106 5.17 0.42 -5.81
CA ASN A 106 5.48 -0.39 -4.64
C ASN A 106 6.39 0.40 -3.71
N VAL A 107 6.05 0.38 -2.42
CA VAL A 107 6.85 0.90 -1.32
C VAL A 107 7.05 -0.24 -0.33
N MET A 108 8.26 -0.36 0.23
CA MET A 108 8.63 -1.48 1.11
C MET A 108 7.63 -1.71 2.27
N GLY A 109 7.00 -0.65 2.77
CA GLY A 109 5.91 -0.74 3.74
C GLY A 109 6.36 -1.16 5.14
N LEU A 110 5.45 -1.73 5.94
CA LEU A 110 5.73 -2.11 7.33
C LEU A 110 6.62 -3.35 7.46
N TRP A 111 7.03 -3.97 6.35
CA TRP A 111 8.04 -5.03 6.32
C TRP A 111 9.30 -4.69 7.11
N LEU A 112 9.82 -3.45 7.00
CA LEU A 112 11.01 -3.04 7.74
C LEU A 112 10.84 -3.22 9.25
N LEU A 113 9.66 -2.81 9.77
CA LEU A 113 9.37 -2.93 11.20
C LEU A 113 9.14 -4.39 11.59
N GLN A 114 8.46 -5.16 10.76
CA GLN A 114 8.24 -6.59 10.99
C GLN A 114 9.56 -7.37 11.06
N GLU A 115 10.51 -7.10 10.15
CA GLU A 115 11.83 -7.75 10.19
C GLU A 115 12.68 -7.28 11.37
N CYS A 116 12.57 -6.01 11.79
CA CYS A 116 13.17 -5.56 13.04
C CYS A 116 12.64 -6.37 14.24
N GLN A 117 11.32 -6.58 14.31
CA GLN A 117 10.70 -7.36 15.38
C GLN A 117 11.09 -8.83 15.35
N ARG A 118 11.18 -9.44 14.17
CA ARG A 118 11.69 -10.81 14.03
C ARG A 118 13.12 -10.92 14.52
N GLN A 119 13.99 -9.96 14.18
CA GLN A 119 15.36 -9.95 14.67
C GLN A 119 15.41 -9.79 16.20
N TRP A 120 14.69 -8.83 16.77
CA TRP A 120 14.66 -8.64 18.22
C TRP A 120 14.16 -9.87 18.97
N THR A 121 13.18 -10.58 18.40
CA THR A 121 12.66 -11.83 18.97
C THR A 121 13.71 -12.93 18.94
N ARG A 122 14.48 -13.07 17.85
CA ARG A 122 15.64 -13.99 17.78
C ARG A 122 16.70 -13.64 18.83
N ASP A 123 16.89 -12.36 19.10
CA ASP A 123 17.80 -11.85 20.14
C ASP A 123 17.22 -11.98 21.58
N GLY A 124 16.07 -12.63 21.74
CA GLY A 124 15.44 -12.89 23.04
C GLY A 124 14.65 -11.71 23.63
N ARG A 125 14.37 -10.67 22.85
CA ARG A 125 13.56 -9.52 23.29
C ARG A 125 12.08 -9.77 23.03
N VAL A 126 11.26 -9.64 24.06
CA VAL A 126 9.81 -9.61 23.90
C VAL A 126 9.39 -8.20 23.50
N THR A 127 8.74 -8.08 22.34
CA THR A 127 8.28 -6.79 21.84
C THR A 127 6.77 -6.86 21.63
N ASP A 128 6.03 -6.10 22.44
CA ASP A 128 4.59 -5.89 22.23
C ASP A 128 4.40 -4.77 21.22
N TYR A 129 3.63 -5.02 20.15
CA TYR A 129 3.47 -4.07 19.05
C TYR A 129 2.74 -2.80 19.49
N ASP A 130 1.69 -2.92 20.30
CA ASP A 130 0.90 -1.78 20.76
C ASP A 130 1.71 -0.91 21.73
N ARG A 131 2.48 -1.54 22.61
CA ARG A 131 3.42 -0.84 23.49
C ARG A 131 4.54 -0.16 22.71
N LEU A 132 5.11 -0.85 21.71
CA LEU A 132 6.13 -0.28 20.85
C LEU A 132 5.61 0.97 20.15
N LEU A 133 4.40 0.90 19.61
CA LEU A 133 3.75 2.07 19.03
C LEU A 133 3.50 3.14 20.08
N ALA A 134 3.03 2.82 21.29
CA ALA A 134 2.85 3.84 22.35
C ALA A 134 4.15 4.61 22.64
N ASP A 135 5.28 3.91 22.72
CA ASP A 135 6.59 4.49 23.05
C ASP A 135 7.18 5.39 21.95
N VAL A 136 6.71 5.28 20.71
CA VAL A 136 7.20 6.08 19.58
C VAL A 136 7.04 7.60 19.83
N ASP A 137 5.99 8.04 20.53
CA ASP A 137 5.75 9.47 20.77
C ASP A 137 6.77 10.10 21.73
N ALA A 138 7.41 9.29 22.57
CA ALA A 138 8.45 9.75 23.49
C ALA A 138 9.82 9.96 22.82
N VAL A 139 10.00 9.44 21.60
CA VAL A 139 11.23 9.64 20.81
C VAL A 139 11.22 11.05 20.21
N THR A 140 12.38 11.65 19.95
CA THR A 140 12.41 12.95 19.26
C THR A 140 12.05 12.79 17.76
N PRO A 141 11.13 13.61 17.20
CA PRO A 141 10.77 13.58 15.78
C PRO A 141 11.95 13.75 14.84
N PHE A 142 11.94 13.05 13.71
CA PHE A 142 12.86 13.24 12.58
C PHE A 142 14.35 13.18 12.96
N THR A 143 14.66 12.47 14.04
CA THR A 143 16.04 12.25 14.52
C THR A 143 16.85 11.46 13.50
N ALA A 144 16.21 10.50 12.84
CA ALA A 144 16.82 9.65 11.83
C ALA A 144 15.83 9.36 10.71
N LEU A 145 16.29 9.37 9.46
CA LEU A 145 15.50 9.07 8.27
C LEU A 145 16.25 8.08 7.39
N ILE A 146 15.52 7.17 6.77
CA ILE A 146 16.02 6.21 5.78
C ILE A 146 15.22 6.33 4.49
N ASP A 147 15.78 5.94 3.37
CA ASP A 147 15.00 5.62 2.17
C ASP A 147 14.40 4.22 2.35
N PRO A 148 13.08 4.07 2.55
CA PRO A 148 12.48 2.75 2.76
C PRO A 148 12.68 1.81 1.58
N ASP A 149 12.89 2.35 0.37
CA ASP A 149 13.03 1.59 -0.87
C ASP A 149 14.50 1.34 -1.26
N ASP A 150 15.48 1.69 -0.39
CA ASP A 150 16.89 1.31 -0.63
C ASP A 150 16.98 -0.21 -0.76
N ALA A 151 17.62 -0.67 -1.84
CA ALA A 151 17.69 -2.08 -2.22
C ALA A 151 18.24 -2.99 -1.10
N ARG A 152 19.04 -2.44 -0.17
CA ARG A 152 19.55 -3.17 1.00
C ARG A 152 18.46 -3.68 1.93
N PHE A 153 17.26 -3.08 1.91
CA PHE A 153 16.15 -3.45 2.79
C PHE A 153 15.24 -4.53 2.20
N LEU A 154 15.47 -4.97 0.95
CA LEU A 154 14.64 -5.99 0.30
C LEU A 154 14.64 -7.32 1.07
N ALA A 155 15.82 -7.80 1.47
CA ALA A 155 15.99 -9.05 2.21
C ALA A 155 17.30 -9.09 3.02
N PRO A 156 17.52 -8.18 3.99
CA PRO A 156 18.72 -8.21 4.81
C PRO A 156 18.66 -9.38 5.81
N GLU A 157 19.81 -9.98 6.11
CA GLU A 157 19.91 -10.98 7.19
C GLU A 157 19.60 -10.37 8.57
N ASN A 158 19.95 -9.09 8.77
CA ASN A 158 19.73 -8.32 9.99
C ASN A 158 19.21 -6.92 9.65
N MET A 159 17.88 -6.74 9.70
CA MET A 159 17.24 -5.46 9.36
C MET A 159 17.67 -4.29 10.26
N PRO A 160 17.69 -4.37 11.61
CA PRO A 160 18.23 -3.30 12.45
C PRO A 160 19.68 -2.93 12.12
N GLY A 161 20.53 -3.92 11.83
CA GLY A 161 21.91 -3.71 11.41
C GLY A 161 22.02 -2.99 10.07
N ALA A 162 21.20 -3.37 9.09
CA ALA A 162 21.12 -2.71 7.78
C ALA A 162 20.68 -1.25 7.91
N ILE A 163 19.68 -0.97 8.76
CA ILE A 163 19.19 0.39 9.05
C ILE A 163 20.31 1.22 9.67
N ASN A 164 20.99 0.72 10.71
CA ASN A 164 22.08 1.48 11.34
C ASN A 164 23.27 1.70 10.39
N THR A 165 23.57 0.73 9.53
CA THR A 165 24.60 0.88 8.50
C THR A 165 24.21 1.99 7.52
N TYR A 166 22.96 2.00 7.05
CA TYR A 166 22.43 3.09 6.23
C TYR A 166 22.57 4.45 6.92
N LEU A 167 22.17 4.55 8.19
CA LEU A 167 22.21 5.81 8.93
C LEU A 167 23.64 6.36 9.02
N VAL A 168 24.61 5.51 9.39
CA VAL A 168 26.02 5.92 9.50
C VAL A 168 26.60 6.35 8.16
N GLU A 169 26.31 5.64 7.07
CA GLU A 169 26.73 6.02 5.72
C GLU A 169 26.20 7.40 5.29
N HIS A 170 25.04 7.80 5.81
CA HIS A 170 24.41 9.09 5.53
C HIS A 170 24.65 10.13 6.65
N GLY A 171 25.66 9.91 7.50
CA GLY A 171 26.07 10.87 8.53
C GLY A 171 25.09 11.02 9.70
N GLN A 172 24.20 10.05 9.90
CA GLN A 172 23.23 10.02 10.99
C GLN A 172 23.68 9.06 12.11
N ALA A 173 23.24 9.33 13.34
CA ALA A 173 23.57 8.49 14.48
C ALA A 173 22.82 7.14 14.44
N PRO A 174 23.45 6.02 14.86
CA PRO A 174 22.79 4.73 14.92
C PRO A 174 21.73 4.68 16.02
N LEU A 175 20.63 3.98 15.74
CA LEU A 175 19.51 3.77 16.64
C LEU A 175 19.80 2.63 17.62
N GLN A 176 19.33 2.78 18.86
CA GLN A 176 19.60 1.84 19.97
C GLN A 176 18.35 1.15 20.50
N ALA A 177 17.23 1.89 20.55
CA ALA A 177 15.99 1.43 21.17
C ALA A 177 14.93 1.05 20.11
N PRO A 178 14.13 -0.01 20.33
CA PRO A 178 13.06 -0.41 19.41
C PRO A 178 12.13 0.73 18.98
N ALA A 179 11.72 1.60 19.92
CA ALA A 179 10.86 2.76 19.62
C ALA A 179 11.54 3.75 18.65
N ALA A 180 12.86 3.90 18.71
CA ALA A 180 13.60 4.76 17.80
C ALA A 180 13.64 4.19 16.36
N PHE A 181 13.80 2.86 16.22
CA PHE A 181 13.65 2.18 14.93
C PHE A 181 12.24 2.32 14.38
N ALA A 182 11.22 2.04 15.20
CA ALA A 182 9.82 2.16 14.79
C ALA A 182 9.49 3.58 14.32
N ARG A 183 9.94 4.61 15.06
CA ARG A 183 9.75 6.00 14.67
C ARG A 183 10.43 6.34 13.35
N CYS A 184 11.71 6.02 13.22
CA CYS A 184 12.49 6.27 12.01
C CYS A 184 11.83 5.62 10.77
N ILE A 185 11.43 4.36 10.88
CA ILE A 185 10.76 3.62 9.80
C ILE A 185 9.43 4.28 9.45
N MET A 186 8.58 4.55 10.44
CA MET A 186 7.23 5.09 10.21
C MET A 186 7.27 6.52 9.65
N GLU A 187 8.13 7.40 10.16
CA GLU A 187 8.31 8.76 9.62
C GLU A 187 8.84 8.69 8.17
N SER A 188 9.82 7.83 7.90
CA SER A 188 10.37 7.65 6.54
C SER A 188 9.35 7.10 5.55
N LEU A 189 8.50 6.16 5.98
CA LEU A 189 7.40 5.64 5.16
C LEU A 189 6.37 6.73 4.83
N VAL A 190 5.99 7.57 5.81
CA VAL A 190 5.06 8.68 5.56
C VAL A 190 5.65 9.65 4.53
N LEU A 191 6.92 10.04 4.68
CA LEU A 191 7.60 10.90 3.70
C LEU A 191 7.63 10.27 2.31
N ARG A 192 7.90 8.96 2.25
CA ARG A 192 7.89 8.22 0.99
C ARG A 192 6.51 8.20 0.35
N TYR A 193 5.44 8.01 1.12
CA TYR A 193 4.07 8.08 0.60
C TYR A 193 3.74 9.48 0.06
N CYS A 194 4.17 10.54 0.75
CA CYS A 194 4.01 11.92 0.27
C CYS A 194 4.73 12.13 -1.07
N GLU A 195 5.95 11.64 -1.22
CA GLU A 195 6.70 11.73 -2.47
C GLU A 195 6.00 10.97 -3.61
N VAL A 196 5.52 9.74 -3.35
CA VAL A 196 4.82 8.95 -4.36
C VAL A 196 3.52 9.64 -4.80
N PHE A 197 2.74 10.20 -3.87
CA PHE A 197 1.55 10.96 -4.23
C PHE A 197 1.87 12.26 -4.97
N HIS A 198 3.00 12.90 -4.67
CA HIS A 198 3.48 14.04 -5.46
C HIS A 198 3.77 13.62 -6.90
N GLN A 199 4.55 12.54 -7.10
CA GLN A 199 4.86 11.99 -8.43
C GLN A 199 3.59 11.62 -9.19
N ILE A 200 2.60 10.99 -8.54
CA ILE A 200 1.30 10.67 -9.14
C ILE A 200 0.62 11.95 -9.65
N ARG A 201 0.61 13.04 -8.87
CA ARG A 201 -0.02 14.30 -9.28
C ARG A 201 0.67 14.90 -10.50
N GLU A 202 2.00 14.87 -10.54
CA GLU A 202 2.79 15.37 -11.67
C GLU A 202 2.56 14.55 -12.94
N LEU A 203 2.52 13.22 -12.82
CA LEU A 203 2.38 12.30 -13.96
C LEU A 203 0.94 12.23 -14.49
N THR A 204 -0.06 12.41 -13.63
CA THR A 204 -1.47 12.14 -13.98
C THR A 204 -2.33 13.40 -14.07
N GLY A 205 -1.92 14.51 -13.46
CA GLY A 205 -2.76 15.69 -13.25
C GLY A 205 -3.92 15.48 -12.27
N THR A 206 -4.02 14.30 -11.64
CA THR A 206 -5.11 13.97 -10.71
C THR A 206 -4.97 14.79 -9.43
N VAL A 207 -6.05 15.45 -9.02
CA VAL A 207 -6.14 16.08 -7.70
C VAL A 207 -6.49 15.00 -6.68
N ILE A 208 -5.69 14.87 -5.63
CA ILE A 208 -5.93 13.91 -4.53
C ILE A 208 -6.56 14.68 -3.37
N ASN A 209 -7.85 14.50 -3.16
CA ASN A 209 -8.62 15.17 -2.09
C ASN A 209 -8.67 14.35 -0.79
N GLY A 210 -8.18 13.12 -0.81
CA GLY A 210 -8.04 12.26 0.35
C GLY A 210 -7.46 10.91 -0.04
N VAL A 211 -7.06 10.15 0.96
CA VAL A 211 -6.35 8.87 0.80
C VAL A 211 -7.04 7.76 1.58
N HIS A 212 -7.37 6.66 0.91
CA HIS A 212 -7.85 5.45 1.57
C HIS A 212 -6.68 4.56 1.95
N VAL A 213 -6.54 4.22 3.23
CA VAL A 213 -5.57 3.21 3.70
C VAL A 213 -6.32 1.92 3.95
N LEU A 214 -5.96 0.86 3.23
CA LEU A 214 -6.64 -0.44 3.26
C LEU A 214 -5.73 -1.52 3.86
N GLY A 215 -6.33 -2.64 4.28
CA GLY A 215 -5.58 -3.78 4.79
C GLY A 215 -5.10 -3.63 6.24
N GLY A 216 -4.13 -4.45 6.64
CA GLY A 216 -3.65 -4.52 8.03
C GLY A 216 -3.03 -3.22 8.53
N GLY A 217 -2.34 -2.47 7.66
CA GLY A 217 -1.71 -1.20 8.02
C GLY A 217 -2.71 -0.08 8.33
N ALA A 218 -3.98 -0.22 7.90
CA ALA A 218 -5.05 0.69 8.28
C ALA A 218 -5.34 0.66 9.80
N ARG A 219 -4.89 -0.38 10.53
CA ARG A 219 -5.00 -0.44 12.01
C ARG A 219 -3.98 0.46 12.72
N ASN A 220 -2.94 0.94 12.03
CA ASN A 220 -1.92 1.79 12.63
C ASN A 220 -2.41 3.25 12.69
N ALA A 221 -3.17 3.56 13.74
CA ALA A 221 -3.78 4.87 13.91
C ALA A 221 -2.76 6.03 13.89
N ARG A 222 -1.56 5.80 14.40
CA ARG A 222 -0.50 6.82 14.41
C ARG A 222 0.05 7.08 13.02
N LEU A 223 0.34 6.02 12.25
CA LEU A 223 0.76 6.15 10.85
C LEU A 223 -0.30 6.88 10.02
N ASN A 224 -1.57 6.53 10.19
CA ASN A 224 -2.68 7.16 9.46
C ASN A 224 -2.81 8.65 9.79
N GLN A 225 -2.69 9.02 11.07
CA GLN A 225 -2.74 10.42 11.48
C GLN A 225 -1.54 11.21 10.95
N TRP A 226 -0.33 10.65 11.03
CA TRP A 226 0.88 11.28 10.48
C TRP A 226 0.79 11.46 8.96
N LEU A 227 0.23 10.47 8.25
CA LEU A 227 -0.03 10.56 6.83
C LEU A 227 -1.01 11.69 6.49
N ALA A 228 -2.11 11.82 7.23
CA ALA A 228 -3.06 12.92 7.05
C ALA A 228 -2.40 14.29 7.30
N ASP A 229 -1.59 14.40 8.36
CA ASP A 229 -0.88 15.63 8.71
C ASP A 229 0.16 16.01 7.64
N ALA A 230 0.92 15.05 7.12
CA ALA A 230 1.96 15.25 6.12
C ALA A 230 1.37 15.60 4.74
N LEU A 231 0.35 14.87 4.29
CA LEU A 231 -0.30 15.15 3.01
C LEU A 231 -1.15 16.43 3.04
N GLY A 232 -1.71 16.76 4.20
CA GLY A 232 -2.67 17.85 4.35
C GLY A 232 -4.04 17.54 3.73
N VAL A 233 -4.38 16.26 3.58
CA VAL A 233 -5.71 15.79 3.12
C VAL A 233 -6.22 14.68 4.05
N PRO A 234 -7.55 14.48 4.15
CA PRO A 234 -8.11 13.40 4.97
C PRO A 234 -7.57 12.02 4.59
N VAL A 235 -7.30 11.20 5.61
CA VAL A 235 -7.03 9.77 5.48
C VAL A 235 -8.21 8.99 6.01
N ILE A 236 -8.72 8.06 5.21
CA ILE A 236 -9.82 7.15 5.57
C ILE A 236 -9.22 5.76 5.70
N ALA A 237 -9.10 5.27 6.92
CA ALA A 237 -8.55 3.95 7.20
C ALA A 237 -9.66 2.89 7.24
N GLY A 238 -9.47 1.83 6.45
CA GLY A 238 -10.39 0.71 6.34
C GLY A 238 -11.14 0.67 5.00
N PRO A 239 -11.83 -0.44 4.74
CA PRO A 239 -12.01 -1.58 5.65
C PRO A 239 -10.75 -2.42 5.83
N TYR A 240 -10.59 -3.01 7.02
CA TYR A 240 -9.41 -3.85 7.33
C TYR A 240 -9.34 -5.10 6.45
N GLU A 241 -10.51 -5.70 6.14
CA GLU A 241 -10.65 -6.89 5.30
C GLU A 241 -11.06 -6.52 3.85
N ALA A 242 -10.50 -5.44 3.31
CA ALA A 242 -10.85 -4.92 1.99
C ALA A 242 -10.74 -5.97 0.86
N THR A 243 -9.72 -6.83 0.91
CA THR A 243 -9.53 -7.92 -0.07
C THR A 243 -10.70 -8.92 -0.03
N ALA A 244 -11.08 -9.38 1.16
CA ALA A 244 -12.19 -10.32 1.30
C ALA A 244 -13.52 -9.70 0.88
N LEU A 245 -13.75 -8.43 1.25
CA LEU A 245 -14.92 -7.67 0.86
C LEU A 245 -15.00 -7.53 -0.67
N GLY A 246 -13.93 -7.09 -1.33
CA GLY A 246 -13.91 -6.92 -2.78
C GLY A 246 -14.02 -8.23 -3.54
N ASN A 247 -13.46 -9.31 -3.01
CA ASN A 247 -13.70 -10.65 -3.54
C ASN A 247 -15.21 -10.97 -3.50
N ALA A 248 -15.84 -10.88 -2.32
CA ALA A 248 -17.26 -11.18 -2.16
C ALA A 248 -18.16 -10.29 -3.05
N LEU A 249 -17.86 -8.99 -3.17
CA LEU A 249 -18.63 -8.08 -4.01
C LEU A 249 -18.49 -8.43 -5.50
N MET A 250 -17.31 -8.84 -5.97
CA MET A 250 -17.15 -9.29 -7.35
C MET A 250 -17.87 -10.63 -7.61
N GLN A 251 -18.05 -11.47 -6.59
CA GLN A 251 -18.93 -12.63 -6.73
C GLN A 251 -20.38 -12.18 -6.96
N LEU A 252 -20.90 -11.21 -6.20
CA LEU A 252 -22.24 -10.65 -6.44
C LEU A 252 -22.41 -10.07 -7.85
N VAL A 253 -21.36 -9.46 -8.41
CA VAL A 253 -21.34 -9.04 -9.83
C VAL A 253 -21.53 -10.25 -10.75
N GLY A 254 -20.77 -11.33 -10.54
CA GLY A 254 -20.90 -12.54 -11.36
C GLY A 254 -22.20 -13.29 -11.20
N LEU A 255 -22.91 -13.10 -10.08
CA LEU A 255 -24.26 -13.62 -9.87
C LEU A 255 -25.33 -12.73 -10.53
N GLY A 256 -24.97 -11.55 -11.03
CA GLY A 256 -25.90 -10.58 -11.64
C GLY A 256 -26.62 -9.66 -10.66
N GLU A 257 -26.24 -9.69 -9.38
CA GLU A 257 -26.84 -8.88 -8.31
C GLU A 257 -26.32 -7.43 -8.32
N LEU A 258 -25.12 -7.21 -8.88
CA LEU A 258 -24.50 -5.89 -9.04
C LEU A 258 -24.05 -5.68 -10.49
N ARG A 259 -24.30 -4.49 -11.04
CA ARG A 259 -24.13 -4.17 -12.46
C ARG A 259 -22.92 -3.29 -12.76
N GLY A 260 -22.21 -2.80 -11.73
CA GLY A 260 -21.08 -1.91 -11.94
C GLY A 260 -20.34 -1.52 -10.67
N LEU A 261 -19.17 -0.90 -10.86
CA LEU A 261 -18.29 -0.45 -9.78
C LEU A 261 -18.96 0.53 -8.82
N ALA A 262 -19.89 1.36 -9.31
CA ALA A 262 -20.65 2.29 -8.46
C ALA A 262 -21.52 1.55 -7.43
N GLU A 263 -22.21 0.49 -7.83
CA GLU A 263 -23.03 -0.33 -6.93
C GLU A 263 -22.17 -1.12 -5.94
N VAL A 264 -21.05 -1.68 -6.42
CA VAL A 264 -20.04 -2.32 -5.58
C VAL A 264 -19.56 -1.37 -4.47
N ARG A 265 -19.17 -0.14 -4.83
CA ARG A 265 -18.69 0.86 -3.87
C ARG A 265 -19.79 1.38 -2.96
N ALA A 266 -21.02 1.51 -3.44
CA ALA A 266 -22.16 1.88 -2.61
C ALA A 266 -22.42 0.86 -1.48
N ILE A 267 -22.22 -0.44 -1.72
CA ILE A 267 -22.27 -1.45 -0.66
C ILE A 267 -21.07 -1.31 0.26
N ALA A 268 -19.86 -1.16 -0.29
CA ALA A 268 -18.63 -1.03 0.49
C ALA A 268 -18.64 0.16 1.47
N GLN A 269 -19.35 1.24 1.15
CA GLN A 269 -19.55 2.40 2.05
C GLN A 269 -20.22 2.04 3.38
N ASN A 270 -20.91 0.90 3.48
CA ASN A 270 -21.52 0.44 4.73
C ASN A 270 -20.53 -0.29 5.66
N THR A 271 -19.25 -0.35 5.28
CA THR A 271 -18.21 -0.98 6.10
C THR A 271 -17.53 0.02 7.02
N PRO A 272 -17.18 -0.37 8.26
CA PRO A 272 -16.55 0.55 9.20
C PRO A 272 -15.21 1.08 8.69
N THR A 273 -15.08 2.40 8.75
CA THR A 273 -13.83 3.12 8.50
C THR A 273 -13.52 4.04 9.68
N GLN A 274 -12.28 4.51 9.75
CA GLN A 274 -11.86 5.54 10.68
C GLN A 274 -11.25 6.71 9.90
N ASP A 275 -11.78 7.90 10.16
CA ASP A 275 -11.34 9.13 9.51
C ASP A 275 -10.27 9.84 10.33
N TYR A 276 -9.22 10.28 9.65
CA TYR A 276 -8.13 11.08 10.20
C TYR A 276 -8.05 12.38 9.42
N SER A 277 -8.50 13.46 10.06
CA SER A 277 -8.39 14.80 9.50
C SER A 277 -6.98 15.36 9.76
N PRO A 278 -6.39 16.11 8.80
CA PRO A 278 -5.14 16.82 9.03
C PRO A 278 -5.29 17.79 10.19
N ARG A 279 -4.36 17.77 11.14
CA ARG A 279 -4.39 18.64 12.32
C ARG A 279 -3.74 20.01 12.07
N GLY A 280 -3.08 20.20 10.92
CA GLY A 280 -2.40 21.44 10.52
C GLY A 280 -1.10 21.72 11.27
N ALA A 281 -1.05 21.46 12.58
CA ALA A 281 0.17 21.55 13.39
C ALA A 281 1.18 20.48 12.97
N GLY A 282 2.36 20.89 12.50
CA GLY A 282 3.48 19.99 12.16
C GLY A 282 3.69 19.75 10.66
N ARG A 283 2.87 20.32 9.77
CA ARG A 283 3.07 20.16 8.31
C ARG A 283 4.42 20.69 7.84
N ASP A 284 4.88 21.81 8.40
CA ASP A 284 6.18 22.39 8.07
C ASP A 284 7.34 21.44 8.44
N ALA A 285 7.23 20.76 9.59
CA ALA A 285 8.23 19.79 10.02
C ALA A 285 8.28 18.56 9.08
N TRP A 286 7.12 18.09 8.61
CA TRP A 286 7.06 17.04 7.58
C TRP A 286 7.68 17.50 6.25
N ASN A 287 7.41 18.73 5.83
CA ASN A 287 8.00 19.29 4.61
C ASN A 287 9.53 19.42 4.72
N GLU A 288 10.04 19.92 5.85
CA GLU A 288 11.48 20.02 6.11
C GLU A 288 12.16 18.64 6.15
N ALA A 289 11.54 17.68 6.82
CA ALA A 289 12.02 16.29 6.87
C ALA A 289 12.02 15.65 5.47
N GLY A 290 10.99 15.91 4.66
CA GLY A 290 10.93 15.47 3.27
C GLY A 290 12.06 16.05 2.41
N GLN A 291 12.35 17.35 2.55
CA GLN A 291 13.48 17.97 1.85
C GLN A 291 14.82 17.37 2.24
N ARG A 292 15.02 17.10 3.55
CA ARG A 292 16.21 16.39 4.05
C ARG A 292 16.35 15.00 3.45
N LEU A 293 15.27 14.21 3.42
CA LEU A 293 15.27 12.87 2.84
C LEU A 293 15.58 12.91 1.34
N SER A 294 14.94 13.80 0.57
CA SER A 294 15.21 13.94 -0.87
C SER A 294 16.65 14.35 -1.17
N ALA A 295 17.22 15.27 -0.39
CA ALA A 295 18.63 15.66 -0.52
C ALA A 295 19.57 14.49 -0.23
N MET A 296 19.27 13.69 0.79
CA MET A 296 20.03 12.50 1.16
C MET A 296 20.02 11.47 0.02
N VAL A 297 18.86 11.14 -0.54
CA VAL A 297 18.71 10.16 -1.64
C VAL A 297 19.38 10.65 -2.93
N SER A 298 19.26 11.93 -3.25
CA SER A 298 19.82 12.50 -4.50
C SER A 298 21.34 12.57 -4.50
N SER A 299 21.98 12.75 -3.34
CA SER A 299 23.44 12.91 -3.20
C SER A 299 24.27 11.70 -3.66
N ARG A 300 23.63 10.54 -3.85
CA ARG A 300 24.26 9.27 -4.21
C ARG A 300 23.98 8.81 -5.65
N ALA A 301 23.11 9.51 -6.38
CA ALA A 301 22.80 9.21 -7.77
C ALA A 301 23.86 9.77 -8.75
N HIS A 302 24.97 10.31 -8.24
CA HIS A 302 26.14 10.82 -8.96
C HIS A 302 27.40 10.15 -8.42
#